data_AF-A0A833ZNQ3-F1
#
_entry.id   AF-A0A833ZNQ3-F1
#
_cell.length_a   1.000
_cell.length_b   1.000
_cell.length_c   1.000
_cell.angle_alpha   90.00
_cell.angle_beta   90.00
_cell.angle_gamma   90.00
#
_symmetry.space_group_name_H-M   'P 1'
#
loop_
_entity.id
_entity.type
_entity.pdbx_description
1 polymer ?
#
loop_
_entity_poly.entity_id
_entity_poly.type
_entity_poly.pdbx_seq_one_letter_code
_entity_poly.pdbx_strand_id
1 'polypeptide(L)' 'MGDLTMADGVPGVENILKIGFLNDKVEERRERYMDSYDIVLERDETLDVVNGLLQHILHQGDWLETQGS' A
#
# COMPACT_ATOMS: atom_id res chain seq x y z
N MET A 1 -2.50 -9.27 13.14
CA MET A 1 -2.89 -7.98 12.55
C MET A 1 -1.62 -7.18 12.50
N GLY A 2 -1.25 -6.65 11.34
CA GLY A 2 -0.09 -5.75 11.25
C GLY A 2 -0.33 -4.46 12.04
N ASP A 3 0.64 -3.56 11.99
CA ASP A 3 0.49 -2.23 12.58
C ASP A 3 -0.30 -1.33 11.60
N LEU A 4 -1.53 -0.97 11.97
CA LEU A 4 -2.41 -0.09 11.18
C LEU A 4 -2.09 1.40 11.39
N THR A 5 -1.23 1.71 12.36
CA THR A 5 -0.86 3.06 12.78
C THR A 5 0.54 3.47 12.30
N MET A 6 1.14 2.70 11.38
CA MET A 6 2.47 3.02 10.84
C MET A 6 2.59 4.43 10.26
N ALA A 7 1.48 5.02 9.78
CA ALA A 7 1.46 6.36 9.20
C ALA A 7 1.33 7.50 10.25
N ASP A 8 0.96 7.21 11.49
CA ASP A 8 0.61 8.22 12.50
C ASP A 8 1.80 9.10 12.91
N GLY A 9 3.04 8.63 12.69
CA GLY A 9 4.27 9.37 12.97
C GLY A 9 4.71 10.33 11.85
N VAL A 10 4.01 10.36 10.71
CA VAL A 10 4.40 11.16 9.55
C VAL A 10 3.54 12.43 9.48
N PRO A 11 4.12 13.63 9.65
CA PRO A 11 3.37 14.88 9.55
C PRO A 11 3.04 15.21 8.08
N GLY A 12 1.86 15.79 7.83
CA GLY A 12 1.48 16.28 6.49
C GLY A 12 0.95 15.21 5.54
N VAL A 13 0.51 14.05 6.06
CA VAL A 13 -0.06 12.99 5.22
C VAL A 13 -1.52 13.29 4.91
N GLU A 14 -1.81 13.60 3.63
CA GLU A 14 -3.18 13.84 3.15
C GLU A 14 -3.83 12.58 2.57
N ASN A 15 -3.05 11.75 1.88
CA ASN A 15 -3.53 10.53 1.23
C ASN A 15 -2.78 9.32 1.81
N ILE A 16 -3.52 8.38 2.41
CA ILE A 16 -3.00 7.14 2.98
C ILE A 16 -3.56 5.98 2.17
N LEU A 17 -2.68 5.10 1.68
CA LEU A 17 -3.05 3.81 1.09
C LEU A 17 -2.56 2.69 2.01
N LYS A 18 -3.48 1.93 2.60
CA LYS A 18 -3.16 0.82 3.51
C LYS A 18 -3.12 -0.50 2.75
N ILE A 19 -1.94 -1.13 2.73
CA ILE A 19 -1.72 -2.42 2.06
C ILE A 19 -1.41 -3.48 3.13
N GLY A 20 -2.22 -4.54 3.18
CA GLY A 20 -2.10 -5.63 4.14
C GLY A 20 -1.61 -6.92 3.49
N PHE A 21 -0.45 -7.43 3.91
CA PHE A 21 0.05 -8.74 3.51
C PHE A 21 -0.56 -9.83 4.40
N LEU A 22 -1.36 -10.71 3.80
CA LEU A 22 -2.06 -11.80 4.46
C LEU A 22 -1.48 -13.14 4.03
N ASN A 23 -0.41 -13.56 4.72
CA ASN A 23 0.34 -14.78 4.39
C ASN A 23 0.00 -15.97 5.30
N ASP A 24 -0.62 -15.71 6.47
CA ASP A 24 -0.95 -16.73 7.47
C ASP A 24 -2.42 -16.66 7.87
N LYS A 25 -3.05 -17.84 8.04
CA LYS A 25 -4.47 -18.02 8.39
C LYS A 25 -5.41 -17.17 7.54
N VAL A 26 -5.21 -17.22 6.22
CA VAL A 26 -5.94 -16.41 5.23
C VAL A 26 -7.45 -16.47 5.48
N GLU A 27 -8.01 -17.67 5.57
CA GLU A 27 -9.45 -17.88 5.68
C GLU A 27 -10.04 -17.32 6.98
N GLU A 28 -9.31 -17.36 8.09
CA GLU A 28 -9.77 -16.83 9.38
C GLU A 28 -9.62 -15.31 9.49
N ARG A 29 -8.69 -14.72 8.74
CA ARG A 29 -8.28 -13.32 8.90
C ARG A 29 -8.71 -12.43 7.74
N ARG A 30 -9.16 -13.00 6.62
CA ARG A 30 -9.53 -12.30 5.40
C ARG A 30 -10.52 -11.18 5.64
N GLU A 31 -11.64 -11.48 6.30
CA GLU A 31 -12.72 -10.51 6.56
C GLU A 31 -12.17 -9.28 7.32
N ARG A 32 -11.43 -9.51 8.39
CA ARG A 32 -10.86 -8.42 9.19
C ARG A 32 -9.76 -7.64 8.46
N TYR A 33 -9.01 -8.28 7.55
CA TYR A 33 -8.04 -7.58 6.70
C TYR A 33 -8.76 -6.71 5.66
N MET A 34 -9.82 -7.23 5.03
CA MET A 34 -10.64 -6.49 4.06
C MET A 34 -11.32 -5.26 4.69
N ASP A 35 -11.69 -5.32 5.98
CA ASP A 35 -12.27 -4.17 6.70
C ASP A 35 -11.23 -3.11 7.10
N SER A 36 -9.95 -3.48 7.21
CA SER A 36 -8.90 -2.63 7.80
C SER A 36 -7.93 -2.04 6.78
N TYR A 37 -7.79 -2.68 5.61
CA TYR A 37 -6.83 -2.33 4.56
C TYR A 37 -7.57 -2.05 3.25
N ASP A 38 -7.07 -1.10 2.48
CA ASP A 38 -7.61 -0.77 1.15
C ASP A 38 -7.26 -1.86 0.12
N ILE A 39 -6.08 -2.48 0.28
CA ILE A 39 -5.58 -3.57 -0.55
C ILE A 39 -5.12 -4.70 0.36
N VAL A 40 -5.60 -5.92 0.11
CA VAL A 40 -5.16 -7.13 0.79
C VAL A 40 -4.46 -8.04 -0.21
N LEU A 41 -3.21 -8.39 0.07
CA LEU A 41 -2.41 -9.31 -0.73
C LEU A 41 -2.40 -10.67 -0.03
N GLU A 42 -3.07 -11.65 -0.62
CA GLU A 42 -3.19 -12.99 -0.06
C GLU A 42 -2.05 -13.88 -0.55
N ARG A 43 -1.31 -14.49 0.39
CA ARG A 43 -0.20 -15.42 0.10
C ARG A 43 0.89 -14.82 -0.80
N ASP A 44 1.06 -13.50 -0.71
CA ASP A 44 2.08 -12.75 -1.42
C ASP A 44 3.29 -12.57 -0.48
N GLU A 45 4.37 -13.26 -0.77
CA GLU A 45 5.64 -13.17 -0.03
C GLU A 45 6.63 -12.21 -0.69
N THR A 46 6.23 -11.49 -1.76
CA THR A 46 7.08 -10.53 -2.46
C THR A 46 6.64 -9.10 -2.18
N LEU A 47 7.42 -8.13 -2.66
CA LEU A 47 7.06 -6.71 -2.60
C LEU A 47 6.72 -6.17 -4.00
N ASP A 48 6.44 -7.02 -4.97
CA ASP A 48 6.33 -6.63 -6.38
C ASP A 48 5.16 -5.68 -6.63
N VAL A 49 4.01 -5.91 -5.97
CA VAL A 49 2.85 -5.02 -6.06
C VAL A 49 3.17 -3.64 -5.48
N VAL A 50 3.80 -3.60 -4.31
CA VAL A 50 4.19 -2.35 -3.65
C VAL A 50 5.23 -1.59 -4.49
N ASN A 51 6.24 -2.30 -4.99
CA ASN A 51 7.25 -1.73 -5.87
C ASN A 51 6.65 -1.21 -7.18
N GLY A 52 5.68 -1.93 -7.78
CA GLY A 52 4.96 -1.48 -8.96
C GLY A 52 4.13 -0.21 -8.71
N LEU A 53 3.46 -0.12 -7.56
CA LEU A 53 2.75 1.08 -7.14
C LEU A 53 3.70 2.26 -6.92
N LEU A 54 4.81 2.05 -6.20
CA LEU A 54 5.83 3.07 -5.98
C LEU A 54 6.43 3.54 -7.30
N GLN A 55 6.76 2.62 -8.21
CA GLN A 55 7.25 2.97 -9.54
C GLN A 55 6.21 3.79 -10.31
N HIS A 56 4.93 3.44 -10.25
CA HIS A 56 3.89 4.20 -10.93
C HIS A 56 3.75 5.62 -10.38
N ILE A 57 3.73 5.77 -9.06
CA ILE A 57 3.60 7.07 -8.38
C ILE A 57 4.84 7.94 -8.62
N LEU A 58 6.04 7.36 -8.47
CA LEU A 58 7.30 8.10 -8.60
C LEU A 58 7.62 8.43 -10.07
N HIS A 59 7.38 7.53 -11.02
CA HIS A 59 7.58 7.83 -12.45
C HIS A 59 6.51 8.77 -13.04
N GLN A 60 5.33 8.91 -12.43
CA GLN A 60 4.40 9.97 -12.79
C GLN A 60 4.96 11.37 -12.45
N GLY A 61 5.90 11.48 -11.51
CA GLY A 61 6.62 12.72 -11.22
C GLY A 61 7.40 13.26 -12.44
N ASP A 62 8.02 12.37 -13.22
CA ASP A 62 8.79 12.76 -14.42
C ASP A 62 7.91 13.28 -15.57
N TRP A 63 6.66 12.83 -15.66
CA TRP A 63 5.72 13.28 -16.70
C TRP A 63 5.16 14.68 -16.45
N LEU A 64 5.14 15.14 -15.20
CA LEU A 64 4.69 16.48 -14.84
C LEU A 64 5.77 17.55 -15.08
N GLU A 65 7.05 17.20 -15.00
CA GLU A 65 8.15 18.15 -15.29
C GLU A 65 8.35 18.37 -16.81
N THR A 66 7.98 17.40 -17.64
CA THR A 66 8.17 17.45 -19.11
C THR A 66 7.07 18.18 -19.89
N GLN A 67 5.98 18.60 -19.23
CA GLN A 67 4.91 19.41 -19.84
C GLN A 67 4.97 20.90 -19.43
N GLY A 68 6.03 21.30 -18.73
CA GLY A 68 6.24 22.66 -18.22
C GLY A 68 7.34 23.45 -18.94
N SER A 69 7.70 23.11 -20.18
CA SER A 69 8.62 23.90 -21.03
C SER A 69 7.95 24.43 -22.28
#